data_AF-A0A3B0TN52-F1
#
_entry.id   AF-A0A3B0TN52-F1
#
_cell.length_a   1.000
_cell.length_b   1.000
_cell.length_c   1.000
_cell.angle_alpha   90.00
_cell.angle_beta   90.00
_cell.angle_gamma   90.00
#
_symmetry.space_group_name_H-M   'P 1'
#
loop_
_entity.id
_entity.type
_entity.pdbx_description
1 polymer ?
#
loop_
_entity_poly.entity_id
_entity_poly.type
_entity_poly.pdbx_seq_one_letter_code
_entity_poly.pdbx_strand_id
1 'polypeptide(L)'
;MQYGNQGIIVKALEDETVVWFEPANNYLLMKAPAYSVFALLQGGMSVSKAAGWFASRYKLSGIEAKKFVVEINRAIKQQKRKKEGPCPMEGSSISCPQEFYSVKQYKFRGACFCFRYETMEIELLFHPLIKHLET
;
A
#
# COMPACT_ATOMS: atom_id res chain seq x y z
N MET A 1 13.36 -4.58 14.78
CA MET A 1 14.54 -4.98 13.99
C MET A 1 14.37 -4.46 12.58
N GLN A 2 15.17 -3.48 12.18
CA GLN A 2 15.15 -2.90 10.83
C GLN A 2 16.01 -3.78 9.92
N TYR A 3 15.40 -4.45 8.93
CA TYR A 3 16.16 -5.15 7.90
C TYR A 3 16.42 -4.19 6.74
N GLY A 4 17.70 -4.05 6.39
CA GLY A 4 18.20 -3.11 5.40
C GLY A 4 17.60 -3.31 4.01
N ASN A 5 16.72 -2.39 3.63
CA ASN A 5 16.52 -1.97 2.25
C ASN A 5 15.81 -0.61 2.36
N GLN A 6 16.48 0.48 1.98
CA GLN A 6 15.92 1.83 2.06
C GLN A 6 14.55 1.85 1.34
N GLY A 7 13.48 2.13 2.08
CA GLY A 7 12.11 2.21 1.56
C GLY A 7 11.19 1.01 1.80
N ILE A 8 11.43 0.16 2.82
CA ILE A 8 10.43 -0.81 3.29
C ILE A 8 9.97 -0.42 4.69
N ILE A 9 8.66 -0.22 4.86
CA ILE A 9 8.02 0.05 6.15
C ILE A 9 7.18 -1.17 6.54
N VAL A 10 7.32 -1.65 7.77
CA VAL A 10 6.58 -2.80 8.28
C VAL A 10 5.74 -2.37 9.47
N LYS A 11 4.45 -2.72 9.45
CA LYS A 11 3.53 -2.49 10.57
C LYS A 11 2.76 -3.77 10.87
N ALA A 12 2.82 -4.21 12.13
CA ALA A 12 2.00 -5.31 12.62
C ALA A 12 0.58 -4.83 12.89
N LEU A 13 -0.38 -5.66 12.51
CA LEU A 13 -1.79 -5.66 12.92
C LEU A 13 -2.01 -6.94 13.75
N GLU A 14 -3.19 -7.13 14.34
CA GLU A 14 -3.46 -8.26 15.25
C GLU A 14 -3.06 -9.62 14.65
N ASP A 15 -3.59 -9.98 13.47
CA ASP A 15 -3.32 -11.27 12.82
C ASP A 15 -2.49 -11.15 11.52
N GLU A 16 -2.14 -9.92 11.13
CA GLU A 16 -1.58 -9.61 9.83
C GLU A 16 -0.43 -8.62 9.92
N THR A 17 0.38 -8.54 8.88
CA THR A 17 1.49 -7.60 8.80
C THR A 17 1.42 -6.88 7.47
N VAL A 18 1.39 -5.55 7.55
CA VAL A 18 1.47 -4.67 6.39
C VAL A 18 2.94 -4.43 6.09
N VAL A 19 3.34 -4.76 4.86
CA VAL A 19 4.66 -4.46 4.31
C VAL A 19 4.49 -3.45 3.18
N TRP A 20 4.90 -2.21 3.43
CA TRP A 20 4.85 -1.12 2.46
C TRP A 20 6.19 -1.00 1.73
N PHE A 21 6.13 -0.86 0.41
CA PHE A 21 7.26 -0.65 -0.49
C PHE A 21 7.25 0.80 -0.99
N GLU A 22 7.96 1.68 -0.28
CA GLU A 22 7.95 3.13 -0.48
C GLU A 22 8.30 3.56 -1.90
N PRO A 23 9.35 3.02 -2.55
CA PRO A 23 9.72 3.44 -3.91
C PRO A 23 8.65 3.13 -4.97
N ALA A 24 7.77 2.15 -4.70
CA ALA A 24 6.72 1.72 -5.61
C ALA A 24 5.32 2.17 -5.15
N ASN A 25 5.21 2.80 -3.99
CA ASN A 25 3.96 3.17 -3.33
C ASN A 25 2.91 2.03 -3.31
N ASN A 26 3.35 0.81 -3.04
CA ASN A 26 2.48 -0.37 -2.94
C ASN A 26 2.67 -1.07 -1.60
N TYR A 27 1.72 -1.92 -1.21
CA TYR A 27 1.81 -2.71 0.01
C TYR A 27 1.36 -4.15 -0.19
N LEU A 28 1.80 -5.03 0.73
CA LEU A 28 1.26 -6.37 0.88
C LEU A 28 0.77 -6.56 2.31
N LEU A 29 -0.41 -7.14 2.42
CA LEU A 29 -0.96 -7.67 3.65
C LEU A 29 -0.54 -9.15 3.74
N MET A 30 0.16 -9.52 4.80
CA MET A 30 0.68 -10.86 4.97
C MET A 30 0.25 -11.45 6.30
N LYS A 31 -0.22 -12.70 6.28
CA LYS A 31 -0.35 -13.50 7.51
C LYS A 31 1.02 -13.95 8.01
N ALA A 32 1.13 -14.34 9.28
CA ALA A 32 2.38 -14.72 9.93
C ALA A 32 3.28 -15.71 9.14
N PRO A 33 2.76 -16.76 8.48
CA PRO A 33 3.59 -17.67 7.69
C PRO A 33 4.24 -17.00 6.47
N ALA A 34 3.48 -16.15 5.76
CA ALA A 34 3.98 -15.41 4.61
C ALA A 34 5.01 -14.35 5.01
N TYR A 35 4.77 -13.64 6.12
CA TYR A 35 5.71 -12.66 6.66
C TYR A 35 7.03 -13.29 7.10
N SER A 36 6.98 -14.49 7.70
CA SER A 36 8.19 -15.23 8.08
C SER A 36 9.08 -15.53 6.87
N VAL A 37 8.48 -15.96 5.77
CA VAL A 37 9.20 -16.17 4.50
C VAL A 37 9.75 -14.85 3.95
N PHE A 38 8.94 -13.78 3.97
CA PHE A 38 9.40 -12.45 3.56
C PHE A 38 10.64 -11.99 4.34
N ALA A 39 10.63 -12.14 5.67
CA ALA A 39 11.74 -11.74 6.54
C ALA A 39 13.03 -12.53 6.22
N LEU A 40 12.91 -13.84 5.98
CA LEU A 40 14.05 -14.69 5.57
C LEU A 40 14.63 -14.24 4.22
N LEU A 41 13.77 -13.95 3.25
CA LEU A 41 14.20 -13.49 1.93
C LEU A 41 14.82 -12.08 1.96
N GLN A 42 14.30 -11.15 2.78
CA GLN A 42 14.95 -9.85 2.99
C GLN A 42 16.29 -9.98 3.71
N GLY A 43 16.45 -10.98 4.59
CA GLY A 43 17.71 -11.32 5.24
C GLY A 43 18.75 -11.97 4.30
N GLY A 44 18.50 -12.04 3.00
CA GLY A 44 19.42 -12.60 2.01
C GLY A 44 19.40 -14.12 1.90
N MET A 45 18.46 -14.80 2.56
CA MET A 45 18.32 -16.25 2.42
C MET A 45 17.85 -16.61 1.01
N SER A 46 18.47 -17.63 0.40
CA SER A 46 18.03 -18.12 -0.90
C SER A 46 16.67 -18.82 -0.81
N VAL A 47 15.91 -18.78 -1.91
CA VAL A 47 14.59 -19.44 -2.02
C VAL A 47 14.64 -20.92 -1.62
N SER A 48 15.72 -21.63 -1.98
CA SER A 48 15.88 -23.06 -1.63
C SER A 48 16.04 -23.27 -0.12
N LYS A 49 16.87 -22.46 0.54
CA LYS A 49 17.07 -22.54 2.00
C LYS A 49 15.80 -22.13 2.76
N ALA A 50 15.13 -21.07 2.30
CA ALA A 50 13.86 -20.63 2.87
C ALA A 50 12.75 -21.69 2.71
N ALA A 51 12.70 -22.39 1.57
CA ALA A 51 11.76 -23.50 1.36
C ALA A 51 12.05 -24.68 2.28
N GLY A 52 13.32 -25.04 2.49
CA GLY A 52 13.71 -26.07 3.46
C GLY A 52 13.28 -25.72 4.88
N TRP A 53 13.55 -24.48 5.33
CA TRP A 53 13.10 -23.99 6.63
C TRP A 53 11.56 -24.02 6.76
N PHE A 54 10.85 -23.57 5.74
CA PHE A 54 9.38 -23.53 5.72
C PHE A 54 8.78 -24.93 5.77
N ALA A 55 9.34 -25.88 5.01
CA ALA A 55 8.93 -27.28 5.04
C ALA A 55 9.08 -27.88 6.44
N SER A 56 10.22 -27.67 7.10
CA SER A 56 10.46 -28.17 8.46
C SER A 56 9.55 -27.51 9.49
N ARG A 57 9.32 -26.19 9.37
CA ARG A 57 8.51 -25.42 10.34
C ARG A 57 7.03 -25.79 10.33
N TYR A 58 6.49 -26.07 9.14
CA TYR A 58 5.06 -26.34 8.92
C TYR A 58 4.76 -27.80 8.56
N LYS A 59 5.76 -28.69 8.59
CA LYS A 59 5.62 -30.12 8.26
C LYS A 59 4.97 -30.34 6.89
N LEU A 60 5.38 -29.54 5.90
CA LEU A 60 4.89 -29.62 4.52
C LEU A 60 5.84 -30.44 3.65
N SER A 61 5.34 -30.96 2.53
CA SER A 61 6.23 -31.55 1.54
C SER A 61 7.19 -30.48 0.98
N GLY A 62 8.40 -30.90 0.62
CA GLY A 62 9.39 -29.97 0.03
C GLY A 62 8.88 -29.29 -1.24
N ILE A 63 7.99 -29.96 -1.98
CA ILE A 63 7.37 -29.43 -3.21
C ILE A 63 6.38 -28.30 -2.87
N GLU A 64 5.49 -28.51 -1.90
CA GLU A 64 4.51 -27.50 -1.49
C GLU A 64 5.18 -26.29 -0.85
N ALA A 65 6.15 -26.53 0.03
CA ALA A 65 6.93 -25.45 0.65
C ALA A 65 7.68 -24.63 -0.40
N LYS A 66 8.29 -25.28 -1.40
CA LYS A 66 8.96 -24.59 -2.50
C LYS A 66 7.99 -23.77 -3.34
N LYS A 67 6.81 -24.31 -3.68
CA LYS A 67 5.76 -23.57 -4.40
C LYS A 67 5.38 -22.31 -3.63
N PHE A 68 5.08 -22.45 -2.33
CA PHE A 68 4.70 -21.31 -1.48
C PHE A 68 5.79 -20.22 -1.43
N VAL A 69 7.04 -20.60 -1.15
CA VAL A 69 8.15 -19.62 -1.08
C VAL A 69 8.40 -18.95 -2.43
N VAL A 70 8.25 -19.68 -3.54
CA VAL A 70 8.37 -19.11 -4.90
C VAL A 70 7.25 -18.09 -5.15
N GLU A 71 6.02 -18.38 -4.75
CA GLU A 71 4.89 -17.44 -4.90
C GLU A 71 5.08 -16.17 -4.08
N ILE A 72 5.52 -16.29 -2.83
CA ILE A 72 5.85 -15.13 -1.98
C ILE A 72 6.97 -14.31 -2.61
N ASN A 73 8.05 -14.94 -3.06
CA ASN A 73 9.15 -14.24 -3.73
C ASN A 73 8.68 -13.53 -5.02
N ARG A 74 7.79 -14.16 -5.79
CA ARG A 74 7.19 -13.56 -6.98
C ARG A 74 6.35 -12.33 -6.61
N ALA A 75 5.48 -12.44 -5.60
CA ALA A 75 4.66 -11.33 -5.13
C ALA A 75 5.52 -10.15 -4.66
N ILE A 76 6.58 -10.41 -3.87
CA ILE A 76 7.52 -9.36 -3.42
C ILE A 76 8.18 -8.67 -4.61
N LYS A 77 8.67 -9.43 -5.59
CA LYS A 77 9.30 -8.88 -6.80
C LYS A 77 8.33 -8.02 -7.62
N GLN A 78 7.05 -8.41 -7.70
CA GLN A 78 6.02 -7.63 -8.38
C GLN A 78 5.79 -6.28 -7.69
N GLN A 79 5.80 -6.23 -6.36
CA GLN A 79 5.62 -4.97 -5.63
C GLN A 79 6.84 -4.06 -5.68
N LYS A 80 8.06 -4.63 -5.74
CA LYS A 80 9.29 -3.86 -5.92
C LYS A 80 9.44 -3.27 -7.33
N ARG A 81 8.70 -3.77 -8.32
CA ARG A 81 8.67 -3.14 -9.65
C ARG A 81 7.94 -1.82 -9.53
N LYS A 82 8.67 -0.72 -9.72
CA LYS A 82 8.07 0.60 -9.94
C LYS A 82 7.06 0.43 -11.07
N LYS A 83 5.77 0.70 -10.82
CA LYS A 83 4.83 0.87 -11.91
C LYS A 83 5.28 2.14 -12.62
N GLU A 84 6.05 2.00 -13.69
CA GLU A 84 6.09 2.96 -14.78
C GLU A 84 4.74 2.90 -15.50
N GLY A 85 3.66 3.16 -14.77
CA GLY A 85 2.43 3.60 -15.39
C GLY A 85 2.65 5.06 -15.73
N PRO A 86 2.20 5.55 -16.90
CA PRO A 86 2.12 6.99 -17.10
C PRO A 86 1.40 7.56 -15.89
N CYS A 87 2.05 8.48 -15.19
CA CYS A 87 1.33 9.37 -14.29
C CYS A 87 0.25 10.00 -15.17
N PRO A 88 -1.05 9.83 -14.92
CA PRO A 88 -2.08 10.49 -15.73
C PRO A 88 -2.12 11.95 -15.30
N MET A 89 -1.02 12.66 -15.49
CA MET A 89 -0.88 14.11 -15.34
C MET A 89 0.22 14.60 -16.29
N GLU A 90 0.14 14.21 -17.55
CA GLU A 90 0.61 15.06 -18.64
C GLU A 90 -0.62 15.42 -19.48
N GLY A 91 -1.23 16.57 -19.19
CA GLY A 91 -1.90 17.35 -20.22
C GLY A 91 -3.38 17.12 -20.52
N SER A 92 -4.20 16.57 -19.62
CA SER A 92 -5.61 17.00 -19.65
C SER A 92 -5.66 18.36 -18.95
N SER A 93 -5.75 19.43 -19.74
CA SER A 93 -6.10 20.75 -19.22
C SER A 93 -7.50 20.66 -18.64
N ILE A 94 -7.61 20.23 -17.39
CA ILE A 94 -8.81 20.41 -16.59
C ILE A 94 -8.91 21.91 -16.42
N SER A 95 -9.69 22.55 -17.29
CA SER A 95 -9.97 23.97 -17.19
C SER A 95 -10.76 24.17 -15.92
N CYS A 96 -10.24 25.01 -15.02
CA CYS A 96 -11.00 25.44 -13.86
C CYS A 96 -12.26 26.15 -14.38
N PRO A 97 -13.47 25.72 -13.99
CA PRO A 97 -14.68 26.38 -14.43
C PRO A 97 -14.68 27.81 -13.89
N GLN A 98 -15.20 28.75 -14.69
CA GLN A 98 -15.28 30.15 -14.30
C GLN A 98 -16.33 30.39 -13.22
N GLU A 99 -17.35 29.52 -13.18
CA GLU A 99 -18.44 29.57 -12.22
C GLU A 99 -18.48 28.28 -11.41
N PHE A 100 -18.83 28.41 -10.14
CA PHE A 100 -18.96 27.30 -9.22
C PHE A 100 -20.36 27.33 -8.63
N TYR A 101 -20.98 26.15 -8.53
CA TYR A 101 -22.24 25.96 -7.84
C TYR A 101 -22.17 26.44 -6.38
N SER A 102 -21.09 26.10 -5.67
CA SER A 102 -20.92 26.52 -4.29
C SER A 102 -19.47 26.58 -3.84
N VAL A 103 -19.26 27.27 -2.72
CA VAL A 103 -17.99 27.33 -2.00
C VAL A 103 -18.24 26.94 -0.55
N LYS A 104 -17.49 25.96 -0.04
CA LYS A 104 -17.50 25.58 1.39
C LYS A 104 -16.13 25.77 1.99
N GLN A 105 -16.13 26.27 3.22
CA GLN A 105 -14.93 26.37 4.03
C GLN A 105 -15.02 25.34 5.14
N TYR A 106 -13.91 24.66 5.41
CA TYR A 106 -13.81 23.68 6.47
C TYR A 106 -12.67 24.01 7.41
N LYS A 107 -12.85 23.74 8.70
CA LYS A 107 -11.78 23.89 9.69
C LYS A 107 -11.46 22.55 10.34
N PHE A 108 -10.19 22.15 10.26
CA PHE A 108 -9.70 20.93 10.90
C PHE A 108 -8.39 21.22 11.64
N ARG A 109 -8.39 21.01 12.96
CA ARG A 109 -7.19 21.18 13.82
C ARG A 109 -6.44 22.50 13.61
N GLY A 110 -7.18 23.58 13.43
CA GLY A 110 -6.63 24.92 13.21
C GLY A 110 -6.20 25.24 11.77
N ALA A 111 -6.22 24.27 10.86
CA ALA A 111 -6.07 24.51 9.43
C ALA A 111 -7.43 24.78 8.78
N CYS A 112 -7.48 25.73 7.86
CA CYS A 112 -8.68 26.06 7.09
C CYS A 112 -8.52 25.62 5.63
N PHE A 113 -9.54 24.97 5.10
CA PHE A 113 -9.60 24.51 3.72
C PHE A 113 -10.78 25.17 3.02
N CYS A 114 -10.65 25.42 1.72
CA CYS A 114 -11.71 25.96 0.89
C CYS A 114 -11.91 25.05 -0.31
N PHE A 115 -13.15 24.59 -0.50
CA PHE A 115 -13.55 23.76 -1.62
C PHE A 115 -14.55 24.54 -2.45
N ARG A 116 -14.32 24.57 -3.77
CA ARG A 116 -15.28 25.09 -4.74
C ARG A 116 -15.83 23.91 -5.52
N TYR A 117 -17.15 23.79 -5.56
CA TYR A 117 -17.85 22.69 -6.22
C TYR A 117 -18.47 23.20 -7.51
N GLU A 118 -18.18 22.53 -8.61
CA GLU A 118 -18.76 22.87 -9.91
C GLU A 118 -20.25 22.50 -9.96
N THR A 119 -20.64 21.38 -9.34
CA THR A 119 -22.02 20.90 -9.32
C THR A 119 -22.46 20.48 -7.91
N MET A 120 -23.78 20.43 -7.72
CA MET A 120 -24.41 19.97 -6.48
C MET A 120 -24.11 18.50 -6.18
N GLU A 121 -24.02 17.65 -7.20
CA GLU A 121 -23.77 16.21 -7.05
C GLU A 121 -22.38 15.96 -6.46
N ILE A 122 -21.37 16.69 -6.93
CA ILE A 122 -20.01 16.62 -6.38
C ILE A 122 -20.01 17.13 -4.93
N GLU A 123 -20.72 18.22 -4.64
CA GLU A 123 -20.85 18.71 -3.26
C GLU A 123 -21.44 17.63 -2.34
N LEU A 124 -22.53 16.97 -2.74
CA LEU A 124 -23.20 15.95 -1.91
C LEU A 124 -22.32 14.72 -1.64
N LEU A 125 -21.39 14.39 -2.54
CA LEU A 125 -20.45 13.28 -2.35
C LEU A 125 -19.32 13.64 -1.38
N PHE A 126 -18.76 14.85 -1.50
CA PHE A 126 -17.56 15.24 -0.76
C PHE A 126 -17.85 15.98 0.54
N HIS A 127 -18.88 16.82 0.59
CA HIS A 127 -19.21 17.63 1.77
C HIS A 127 -19.40 16.77 3.03
N PRO A 128 -20.19 15.68 3.02
CA PRO A 128 -20.39 14.87 4.23
C PRO A 128 -19.10 14.18 4.71
N LEU A 129 -18.20 13.81 3.78
CA LEU A 129 -16.92 13.17 4.09
C LEU A 129 -15.91 14.11 4.77
N ILE A 130 -16.10 15.43 4.65
CA ILE A 130 -15.18 16.41 5.23
C ILE A 130 -15.82 17.08 6.43
N LYS A 131 -17.13 17.36 6.36
CA LYS A 131 -17.87 18.05 7.42
C LYS A 131 -17.76 17.37 8.78
N HIS A 132 -17.81 16.04 8.82
CA HIS A 132 -17.71 15.31 10.09
C HIS A 132 -16.33 15.40 10.75
N LEU A 133 -15.31 15.87 10.02
CA LEU A 133 -13.99 16.09 10.56
C LEU A 133 -13.88 17.47 11.24
N GLU A 134 -14.79 18.40 10.98
CA GLU A 134 -14.76 19.72 11.61
C GLU A 134 -14.79 19.59 13.14
N THR A 135 -13.80 20.21 13.78
CA THR A 135 -13.55 20.14 15.22
C THR A 135 -13.35 21.53 15.81
#